data_AF-K7LX54-F1
#
_entry.id   AF-K7LX54-F1
#
_cell.length_a   1.000
_cell.length_b   1.000
_cell.length_c   1.000
_cell.angle_alpha   90.00
_cell.angle_beta   90.00
_cell.angle_gamma   90.00
#
_symmetry.space_group_name_H-M   'P 1'
#
loop_
_entity.id
_entity.type
_entity.pdbx_description
1 polymer ?
#
loop_
_entity_poly.entity_id
_entity_poly.type
_entity_poly.pdbx_seq_one_letter_code
_entity_poly.pdbx_strand_id
1 'polypeptide(L)' 'MAISRYMLIPMKVIAPSITCWAVKAQVNKIWKTIDNVNGSAIGRFEMVLFDNQFGPKSLDSWIIRLGGK' A
#
# COMPACT_ATOMS: atom_id res chain seq x y z
N MET A 1 -13.95 -17.97 -14.33
CA MET A 1 -12.73 -17.14 -14.13
C MET A 1 -13.10 -15.70 -14.47
N ALA A 2 -13.49 -14.89 -13.47
CA ALA A 2 -13.82 -13.49 -13.68
C ALA A 2 -12.50 -12.72 -13.85
N ILE A 3 -12.14 -12.43 -15.10
CA ILE A 3 -11.05 -11.49 -15.37
C ILE A 3 -11.59 -10.12 -14.99
N SER A 4 -11.18 -9.65 -13.82
CA SER A 4 -11.16 -8.24 -13.47
C SER A 4 -10.65 -7.41 -14.66
N ARG A 5 -11.49 -6.75 -15.49
CA ARG A 5 -11.02 -5.88 -16.60
C ARG A 5 -10.44 -4.56 -16.07
N TYR A 6 -9.64 -4.61 -15.00
CA TYR A 6 -8.92 -3.44 -14.54
C TYR A 6 -7.76 -3.21 -15.50
N MET A 7 -7.72 -2.03 -16.13
CA MET A 7 -6.56 -1.61 -16.88
C MET A 7 -5.43 -1.34 -15.89
N LEU A 8 -4.33 -2.08 -16.00
CA LEU A 8 -3.16 -1.86 -15.17
C LEU A 8 -2.52 -0.52 -15.55
N ILE A 9 -2.33 0.35 -14.57
CA ILE A 9 -1.59 1.60 -14.77
C ILE A 9 -0.12 1.42 -14.35
N PRO A 10 0.82 2.11 -15.00
CA PRO A 10 2.20 2.16 -14.53
C PRO A 10 2.27 2.83 -13.15
N MET A 11 3.17 2.37 -12.27
CA MET A 11 3.31 2.94 -10.92
C MET A 11 3.58 4.46 -10.92
N LYS A 12 4.26 4.99 -11.96
CA LYS A 12 4.51 6.44 -12.10
C LYS A 12 3.25 7.29 -12.20
N VAL A 13 2.12 6.70 -12.62
CA VAL A 13 0.86 7.41 -12.83
C VAL A 13 0.05 7.53 -11.53
N ILE A 14 0.34 6.70 -10.51
CA ILE A 14 -0.32 6.81 -9.20
C ILE A 14 -0.06 8.20 -8.64
N ALA A 15 -1.13 8.97 -8.46
CA ALA A 15 -1.12 10.32 -7.90
C ALA A 15 -2.19 10.42 -6.80
N PRO A 16 -2.07 11.37 -5.85
CA PRO A 16 -3.02 11.52 -4.74
C PRO A 16 -4.48 11.72 -5.16
N SER A 17 -4.73 12.22 -6.38
CA SER A 17 -6.06 12.40 -6.95
C SER A 17 -6.71 11.10 -7.45
N ILE A 18 -5.96 10.01 -7.62
CA ILE A 18 -6.47 8.73 -8.11
C ILE A 18 -6.81 7.83 -6.93
N THR A 19 -8.11 7.66 -6.68
CA THR A 19 -8.62 6.90 -5.52
C THR A 19 -8.76 5.39 -5.76
N CYS A 20 -8.79 4.96 -7.02
CA CYS A 20 -8.89 3.55 -7.40
C CYS A 20 -7.92 3.25 -8.54
N TRP A 21 -7.06 2.26 -8.34
CA TRP A 21 -6.05 1.85 -9.31
C TRP A 21 -5.71 0.38 -9.14
N ALA A 22 -5.23 -0.24 -10.22
CA ALA A 22 -4.64 -1.57 -10.20
C ALA A 22 -3.24 -1.48 -10.82
N VAL A 23 -2.24 -2.02 -10.14
CA VAL A 23 -0.85 -2.04 -10.60
C VAL A 23 -0.24 -3.42 -10.42
N LYS A 24 0.77 -3.73 -11.23
CA LYS A 24 1.62 -4.91 -11.09
C LYS A 24 3.02 -4.46 -10.72
N ALA A 25 3.45 -4.77 -9.50
CA ALA A 25 4.76 -4.39 -8.97
C ALA A 25 5.32 -5.50 -8.08
N GLN A 26 6.64 -5.54 -7.93
CA GLN A 26 7.28 -6.39 -6.93
C GLN A 26 7.22 -5.71 -5.57
N VAL A 27 7.10 -6.48 -4.50
CA VAL A 27 7.27 -5.97 -3.14
C VAL A 27 8.77 -5.92 -2.86
N ASN A 28 9.31 -4.72 -2.58
CA ASN A 28 10.71 -4.54 -2.22
C ASN A 28 10.92 -4.65 -0.71
N LYS A 29 10.08 -3.96 0.07
CA LYS A 29 10.13 -3.98 1.54
C LYS A 29 8.73 -3.91 2.13
N ILE A 30 8.54 -4.63 3.24
CA ILE A 30 7.38 -4.52 4.11
C ILE A 30 7.92 -4.29 5.51
N TRP A 31 7.39 -3.29 6.21
CA TRP A 31 7.59 -3.18 7.65
C TRP A 31 6.29 -2.89 8.37
N LYS A 32 6.29 -3.23 9.66
CA LYS A 32 5.19 -3.05 10.57
C LYS A 32 5.66 -2.22 11.74
N THR A 33 4.95 -1.15 12.02
CA THR A 33 5.06 -0.36 13.25
C THR A 33 3.79 -0.57 14.06
N ILE A 34 3.93 -0.72 15.37
CA ILE A 34 2.80 -0.75 16.30
C ILE A 34 2.91 0.51 17.13
N ASP A 35 2.00 1.45 16.89
CA ASP A 35 1.92 2.71 17.62
C ASP A 35 0.77 2.61 18.63
N ASN A 36 0.99 3.05 19.87
CA ASN A 36 -0.11 3.20 20.83
C ASN A 36 -0.67 4.62 20.71
N VAL A 37 -1.91 4.74 20.24
CA VAL A 37 -2.61 6.01 20.07
C VAL A 37 -3.91 5.96 20.86
N ASN A 38 -4.08 6.88 21.82
CA ASN A 38 -5.27 6.97 22.68
C ASN A 38 -5.64 5.63 23.38
N GLY A 39 -4.64 4.92 23.91
CA GLY A 39 -4.83 3.64 24.60
C GLY A 39 -5.14 2.45 23.67
N SER A 40 -5.21 2.67 22.36
CA SER A 40 -5.40 1.61 21.36
C SER A 40 -4.10 1.31 20.62
N ALA A 41 -3.81 0.03 20.43
CA ALA A 41 -2.70 -0.40 19.57
C ALA A 41 -3.11 -0.27 18.09
N ILE A 42 -2.37 0.56 17.36
CA ILE A 42 -2.53 0.75 15.92
C ILE A 42 -1.36 0.08 15.21
N GLY A 43 -1.64 -0.94 14.41
CA GLY A 43 -0.67 -1.50 13.49
C GLY A 43 -0.63 -0.66 12.22
N ARG A 44 0.48 0.02 11.97
CA ARG A 44 0.81 0.60 10.67
C ARG A 44 1.66 -0.37 9.89
N PHE A 45 1.29 -0.60 8.64
CA PHE A 45 2.14 -1.32 7.71
C PHE A 45 2.48 -0.39 6.56
N GLU A 46 3.77 -0.32 6.23
CA GLU A 46 4.25 0.38 5.06
C GLU A 46 4.86 -0.64 4.11
N MET A 47 4.56 -0.44 2.83
CA MET A 47 5.02 -1.30 1.75
C MET A 47 5.68 -0.43 0.70
N VAL A 48 6.94 -0.77 0.39
CA VAL A 48 7.64 -0.22 -0.76
C VAL A 48 7.48 -1.20 -1.91
N LEU A 49 6.79 -0.74 -2.94
CA LEU A 49 6.67 -1.46 -4.20
C LEU A 49 7.83 -1.07 -5.12
N PHE A 50 8.21 -1.98 -6.00
CA PHE A 50 9.25 -1.79 -7.00
C PHE A 50 8.70 -2.12 -8.38
N ASP A 51 8.89 -1.18 -9.31
CA ASP A 51 8.60 -1.33 -10.72
C ASP A 51 9.93 -1.36 -11.48
N ASN A 52 10.20 -2.43 -12.23
CA ASN A 52 11.45 -2.55 -13.00
C ASN A 52 11.69 -1.37 -13.94
N GLN A 53 10.65 -0.67 -14.38
CA GLN A 53 10.78 0.48 -15.30
C GLN A 53 11.00 1.81 -14.58
N PHE A 54 10.58 1.94 -13.31
CA PHE A 54 10.49 3.23 -12.63
C PHE A 54 11.13 3.25 -11.23
N GLY A 55 11.64 2.13 -10.74
CA GLY A 55 12.28 2.00 -9.44
C GLY A 55 11.30 1.82 -8.27
N PRO A 56 11.77 2.03 -7.02
CA PRO A 56 10.95 1.88 -5.84
C PRO A 56 9.99 3.06 -5.66
N LYS A 57 8.74 2.77 -5.29
CA LYS A 57 7.74 3.76 -4.89
C LYS A 57 7.04 3.29 -3.61
N SER A 58 7.05 4.15 -2.60
CA SER A 58 6.33 3.90 -1.35
C SER A 58 4.84 4.09 -1.58
N LEU A 59 4.04 3.12 -1.15
CA LEU A 59 2.62 3.35 -0.96
C LEU A 59 2.39 3.92 0.44
N ASP A 60 1.42 4.83 0.56
CA ASP A 60 1.01 5.36 1.86
C ASP A 60 0.55 4.23 2.77
N SER A 61 0.85 4.40 4.06
CA SER A 61 0.59 3.43 5.11
C SER A 61 -0.90 3.10 5.23
N TRP A 62 -1.24 1.81 5.18
CA TRP A 62 -2.56 1.34 5.61
C TRP A 62 -2.57 1.09 7.12
N ILE A 63 -3.62 1.57 7.77
CA ILE A 63 -3.82 1.45 9.21
C ILE A 63 -4.77 0.28 9.47
N ILE A 64 -4.31 -0.69 10.27
CA ILE A 64 -5.17 -1.73 10.82
C ILE A 64 -5.32 -1.45 12.32
N ARG A 65 -6.56 -1.19 12.77
CA ARG A 65 -6.86 -1.18 14.21
C ARG A 65 -6.76 -2.61 14.71
N LEU A 66 -5.70 -2.89 15.46
CA LEU A 66 -5.56 -4.14 16.19
C LEU A 66 -6.40 -3.94 17.46
N GLY A 67 -7.63 -4.45 17.48
CA GLY A 67 -8.61 -4.14 18.52
C GLY A 67 -8.04 -4.05 19.93
N GLY A 68 -8.38 -2.98 20.66
CA GLY A 68 -8.13 -2.81 22.09
C GLY A 68 -9.40 -3.14 22.87
N LYS A 69 -9.23 -3.74 24.06
CA LYS A 69 -10.33 -4.02 25.00
C LYS A 69 -11.03 -2.75 25.46
#